data_AF-A0A969BXD1-F1
#
_entry.id   AF-A0A969BXD1-F1
#
_cell.length_a   1.000
_cell.length_b   1.000
_cell.length_c   1.000
_cell.angle_alpha   90.00
_cell.angle_beta   90.00
_cell.angle_gamma   90.00
#
_symmetry.space_group_name_H-M   'P 1'
#
loop_
_entity.id
_entity.type
_entity.pdbx_description
1 polymer ?
#
loop_
_entity_poly.entity_id
_entity_poly.type
_entity_poly.pdbx_seq_one_letter_code
_entity_poly.pdbx_strand_id
1 'polypeptide(L)'
;MAITPSKTKTAPRFALCIKNKDCDDLVIRKIYRVLPDAKAEKDHYLRVIDESGEDYLYPDVYFVMLELPEAAHRIFGATRRRATAAA
;
A
#
# COMPACT_ATOMS: atom_id res chain seq x y z
N MET A 1 -31.11 3.16 10.97
CA MET A 1 -30.59 3.71 9.70
C MET A 1 -29.13 3.32 9.57
N ALA A 2 -28.84 2.25 8.84
CA ALA A 2 -27.46 1.85 8.55
C ALA A 2 -26.98 2.65 7.32
N ILE A 3 -26.16 3.66 7.54
CA ILE A 3 -25.38 4.27 6.46
C ILE A 3 -24.23 3.31 6.13
N THR A 4 -24.47 2.42 5.17
CA THR A 4 -23.41 1.64 4.53
C THR A 4 -22.48 2.62 3.82
N PRO A 5 -21.17 2.71 4.13
CA PRO A 5 -20.28 3.57 3.38
C PRO A 5 -20.19 3.03 1.95
N SER A 6 -20.63 3.86 1.01
CA SER A 6 -20.51 3.70 -0.43
C SER A 6 -19.07 3.35 -0.80
N LYS A 7 -18.87 2.37 -1.70
CA LYS A 7 -17.59 2.11 -2.36
C LYS A 7 -17.22 3.32 -3.25
N THR A 8 -16.78 4.42 -2.66
CA THR A 8 -16.07 5.47 -3.38
C THR A 8 -14.69 4.92 -3.73
N LYS A 9 -14.39 4.80 -5.04
CA LYS A 9 -13.04 4.49 -5.54
C LYS A 9 -12.08 5.55 -4.99
N THR A 10 -11.46 5.26 -3.85
CA THR A 10 -10.43 6.10 -3.26
C THR A 10 -9.24 6.05 -4.20
N ALA A 11 -8.73 7.20 -4.59
CA ALA A 11 -7.53 7.27 -5.42
C ALA A 11 -6.41 6.47 -4.75
N PRO A 12 -5.63 5.67 -5.50
CA PRO A 12 -4.56 4.88 -4.92
C PRO A 12 -3.56 5.80 -4.21
N ARG A 13 -3.27 5.50 -2.94
CA ARG A 13 -2.26 6.22 -2.16
C ARG A 13 -0.94 5.47 -2.27
N PHE A 14 0.16 6.21 -2.28
CA PHE A 14 1.50 5.65 -2.39
C PHE A 14 2.39 6.12 -1.25
N ALA A 15 3.37 5.30 -0.90
CA ALA A 15 4.29 5.55 0.19
C ALA A 15 5.70 5.12 -0.18
N LEU A 16 6.69 5.98 0.06
CA LEU A 16 8.11 5.65 -0.08
C LEU A 16 8.62 5.04 1.21
N CYS A 17 9.19 3.85 1.14
CA CYS A 17 9.89 3.26 2.27
C CYS A 17 11.22 4.00 2.50
N ILE A 18 11.38 4.61 3.68
CA ILE A 18 12.59 5.32 4.10
C ILE A 18 13.40 4.53 5.14
N LYS A 19 12.80 3.49 5.74
CA LYS A 19 13.39 2.71 6.82
C LYS A 19 12.78 1.30 6.87
N ASN A 20 13.60 0.29 7.11
CA ASN A 20 13.20 -1.07 7.41
C ASN A 20 14.04 -1.57 8.59
N LYS A 21 13.55 -1.45 9.84
CA LYS A 21 14.29 -2.05 10.98
C LYS A 21 14.18 -3.56 10.90
N ASP A 22 15.08 -4.20 10.15
CA ASP A 22 15.21 -5.65 10.01
C ASP A 22 13.93 -6.33 9.47
N CYS A 23 13.07 -5.57 8.79
CA CYS A 23 11.99 -6.12 7.98
C CYS A 23 12.54 -6.45 6.60
N ASP A 24 12.90 -7.71 6.38
CA ASP A 24 13.49 -8.17 5.11
C ASP A 24 12.53 -8.03 3.92
N ASP A 25 11.23 -8.01 4.19
CA ASP A 25 10.17 -7.83 3.17
C ASP A 25 10.07 -6.37 2.67
N LEU A 26 10.66 -5.42 3.40
CA LEU A 26 10.70 -4.00 3.04
C LEU A 26 12.02 -3.63 2.36
N VAL A 27 11.90 -2.95 1.22
CA VAL A 27 13.02 -2.45 0.43
C VAL A 27 13.06 -0.93 0.57
N ILE A 28 14.16 -0.40 1.13
CA ILE A 28 14.37 1.05 1.26
C ILE A 28 14.39 1.71 -0.13
N ARG A 29 13.84 2.92 -0.25
CA ARG A 29 13.65 3.72 -1.47
C ARG A 29 12.64 3.15 -2.47
N LYS A 30 11.93 2.09 -2.10
CA LYS A 30 10.85 1.55 -2.91
C LYS A 30 9.51 2.21 -2.58
N ILE A 31 8.69 2.39 -3.60
CA ILE A 31 7.33 2.90 -3.48
C ILE A 31 6.36 1.73 -3.35
N TYR A 32 5.51 1.80 -2.33
CA TYR A 32 4.47 0.84 -2.01
C TYR A 32 3.09 1.43 -2.20
N ARG A 33 2.09 0.60 -2.55
CA ARG A 33 0.69 1.02 -2.57
C ARG A 33 0.11 0.91 -1.17
N VAL A 34 -0.54 1.97 -0.70
CA VAL A 34 -1.19 2.04 0.61
C VAL A 34 -2.68 1.75 0.46
N LEU A 35 -3.20 0.88 1.30
CA LEU A 35 -4.62 0.63 1.46
C LEU A 35 -5.17 1.50 2.60
N PRO A 36 -6.32 2.16 2.41
CA PRO A 36 -6.95 2.92 3.48
C PRO A 36 -7.41 1.96 4.59
N ASP A 37 -6.86 2.14 5.79
CA ASP A 37 -7.22 1.37 6.98
C ASP A 37 -7.23 2.30 8.19
N ALA A 38 -8.41 2.85 8.49
CA ALA A 38 -8.59 3.79 9.59
C ALA A 38 -8.31 3.19 10.98
N LYS A 39 -8.28 1.85 11.11
CA LYS A 39 -7.89 1.21 12.37
C LYS A 39 -6.36 1.20 12.50
N ALA A 40 -5.66 0.76 11.46
CA ALA A 40 -4.20 0.78 11.43
C ALA A 40 -3.64 2.20 11.58
N GLU A 41 -4.21 3.18 10.88
CA GLU A 41 -3.76 4.58 10.95
C GLU A 41 -3.87 5.16 12.38
N LYS A 42 -4.88 4.75 13.16
CA LYS A 42 -5.02 5.15 14.57
C LYS A 42 -3.93 4.59 15.47
N ASP A 43 -3.42 3.42 15.12
CA ASP A 43 -2.39 2.71 15.88
C ASP A 43 -0.96 3.03 15.35
N HIS A 44 -0.80 4.02 14.48
CA HIS A 44 0.47 4.39 13.81
C HIS A 44 1.03 3.31 12.87
N TYR A 45 0.13 2.61 12.17
CA TYR A 45 0.47 1.63 11.14
C TYR A 45 -0.10 2.04 9.77
N LEU A 46 0.63 1.66 8.73
CA LEU A 46 0.21 1.73 7.33
C LEU A 46 0.03 0.32 6.78
N ARG A 47 -1.12 0.09 6.14
CA ARG A 47 -1.39 -1.11 5.37
C ARG A 47 -0.85 -0.92 3.97
N VAL A 48 0.22 -1.63 3.62
CA VAL A 48 0.88 -1.54 2.31
C VAL A 48 0.79 -2.86 1.58
N ILE A 49 0.81 -2.81 0.25
CA ILE A 49 0.86 -4.01 -0.60
C ILE A 49 2.29 -4.20 -1.10
N ASP A 50 2.83 -5.39 -0.89
CA ASP A 50 4.17 -5.77 -1.31
C ASP A 50 4.20 -6.30 -2.78
N GLU A 51 5.29 -6.97 -3.16
CA GLU A 51 5.42 -7.55 -4.51
C GLU A 51 4.57 -8.79 -4.75
N SER A 52 4.24 -9.53 -3.69
CA SER A 52 3.37 -10.70 -3.77
C SER A 52 1.93 -10.30 -4.09
N GLY A 53 1.56 -9.06 -3.77
CA GLY A 53 0.19 -8.55 -3.90
C GLY A 53 -0.62 -8.72 -2.61
N GLU A 54 0.00 -9.28 -1.57
CA GLU A 54 -0.56 -9.39 -0.23
C GLU A 54 -0.39 -8.07 0.52
N ASP A 55 -1.29 -7.81 1.45
CA ASP A 55 -1.26 -6.61 2.29
C ASP A 55 -0.66 -6.88 3.67
N TYR A 56 0.24 -5.99 4.08
CA TYR A 56 0.97 -6.07 5.34
C TYR A 56 0.88 -4.74 6.11
N LEU A 57 0.98 -4.83 7.43
CA LEU A 57 0.98 -3.67 8.32
C LEU A 57 2.40 -3.38 8.80
N TYR A 58 2.84 -2.15 8.60
CA TYR A 58 4.12 -1.66 9.08
C TYR A 58 3.95 -0.31 9.77
N PRO A 59 4.86 0.07 10.70
CA PRO A 59 4.82 1.37 11.33
C PRO A 59 4.82 2.50 10.29
N ASP A 60 3.96 3.50 10.48
CA ASP A 60 3.84 4.66 9.58
C ASP A 60 5.17 5.42 9.42
N VAL A 61 5.98 5.47 10.48
CA VAL A 61 7.33 6.07 10.54
C VAL A 61 8.34 5.44 9.58
N TYR A 62 8.04 4.29 8.98
CA TYR A 62 8.90 3.68 7.96
C TYR A 62 8.67 4.28 6.58
N PHE A 63 7.63 5.11 6.43
CA PHE A 63 7.17 5.59 5.15
C PHE A 63 6.99 7.10 5.10
N VAL A 64 7.08 7.63 3.89
CA VAL A 64 6.67 8.99 3.55
C VAL A 64 5.58 8.89 2.48
N MET A 65 4.43 9.51 2.73
CA MET A 65 3.33 9.52 1.75
C MET A 65 3.73 10.32 0.51
N LEU A 66 3.44 9.76 -0.66
CA LEU A 66 3.74 10.36 -1.96
C LEU A 66 2.45 10.61 -2.73
N GLU A 67 2.33 11.82 -3.27
CA GLU A 67 1.40 12.12 -4.35
C GLU A 67 2.13 11.89 -5.67
N LEU A 68 1.71 10.87 -6.40
CA LEU A 68 2.29 10.54 -7.69
C LEU A 68 1.47 11.20 -8.81
N PRO A 69 2.14 11.67 -9.89
CA PRO A 69 1.43 12.06 -11.11
C PRO A 69 0.63 10.88 -11.68
N GLU A 70 -0.47 11.17 -12.38
CA GLU A 70 -1.34 10.14 -12.96
C GLU A 70 -0.58 9.16 -13.87
N ALA A 71 0.41 9.65 -14.62
CA ALA A 71 1.28 8.84 -15.45
C ALA A 71 2.00 7.73 -14.66
N ALA A 72 2.39 7.99 -13.42
CA ALA A 72 3.09 7.05 -12.55
C ALA A 72 2.14 6.06 -11.85
N HIS A 73 0.85 6.38 -11.71
CA HIS A 73 -0.14 5.47 -11.10
C HIS A 73 -0.22 4.13 -11.82
N ARG A 74 -0.01 4.08 -13.15
CA ARG A 74 -0.03 2.82 -13.90
C ARG A 74 1.18 1.92 -13.59
N ILE A 75 2.33 2.52 -13.31
CA ILE A 75 3.57 1.76 -13.05
C ILE A 75 3.55 1.20 -11.63
N PHE A 76 3.17 2.01 -10.66
CA PHE A 76 3.18 1.62 -9.25
C PHE A 76 1.85 1.05 -8.75
N GLY A 77 0.74 1.31 -9.45
CA GLY A 77 -0.60 0.83 -9.06
C GLY A 77 -1.00 -0.51 -9.67
N ALA A 78 -0.33 -0.95 -10.74
CA ALA A 78 -0.59 -2.23 -11.36
C ALA A 78 0.05 -3.36 -10.54
N THR A 79 -0.73 -3.97 -9.66
CA THR A 79 -0.40 -5.28 -9.09
C THR A 79 -0.18 -6.23 -10.26
N ARG A 80 1.04 -6.78 -10.42
CA ARG A 80 1.28 -7.88 -11.37
C ARG A 80 0.38 -9.02 -10.93
N ARG A 81 -0.79 -9.20 -11.56
CA ARG A 81 -1.55 -10.44 -11.46
C ARG A 81 -0.68 -11.50 -12.12
N ARG A 82 0.17 -12.18 -11.35
CA ARG A 82 0.73 -13.44 -11.80
C ARG A 82 -0.46 -14.38 -11.79
N ALA A 83 -1.04 -14.63 -12.96
CA ALA A 83 -2.03 -15.68 -13.13
C ALA A 83 -1.35 -16.98 -12.69
N THR A 84 -1.76 -17.52 -11.55
CA THR A 84 -1.48 -18.90 -11.21
C THR A 84 -2.11 -19.76 -12.28
N ALA A 85 -1.28 -20.30 -13.17
CA ALA A 85 -1.64 -21.48 -13.94
C ALA A 85 -1.82 -22.60 -12.90
N ALA A 86 -3.07 -22.93 -12.59
CA ALA A 86 -3.40 -24.16 -11.91
C ALA A 86 -3.13 -25.31 -12.90
N ALA A 87 -2.25 -26.22 -12.50
CA ALA A 87 -1.98 -27.48 -13.18
C ALA A 87 -3.02 -28.52 -12.78
#